data_AF-A0A7S2U9D7-F1
#
_entry.id   AF-A0A7S2U9D7-F1
#
_cell.length_a   1.000
_cell.length_b   1.000
_cell.length_c   1.000
_cell.angle_alpha   90.00
_cell.angle_beta   90.00
_cell.angle_gamma   90.00
#
_symmetry.space_group_name_H-M   'P 1'
#
loop_
_entity.id
_entity.type
_entity.pdbx_description
1 polymer ?
#
loop_
_entity_poly.entity_id
_entity_poly.type
_entity_poly.pdbx_seq_one_letter_code
_entity_poly.pdbx_strand_id
1 'polypeptide(L)'
;MLSEEQEIEIEVSPDETEGLVDVDGYDTTVDPLESGFLWYKPSRTVTEQRNTGGHKWTISGHDMQVLTSTVPPGHEFMTETGSFMYMHPQMTSEVELTLCGGKGGCGEGWSRICGGESCTKVMLRNPGSEEGYVGMTPNFPAKIIPVEFGVTVSPNSSLIAQGGSIMSQLGDVTVGCSLDC
;
A
#
# COMPACT_ATOMS: atom_id res chain seq x y z
N MET A 1 27.15 15.30 -35.32
CA MET A 1 27.08 16.46 -34.40
C MET A 1 26.21 15.99 -33.26
N LEU A 2 26.83 15.39 -32.25
CA LEU A 2 26.18 14.77 -31.09
C LEU A 2 26.03 15.87 -30.04
N SER A 3 24.81 16.14 -29.58
CA SER A 3 24.58 17.04 -28.45
C SER A 3 24.73 16.25 -27.17
N GLU A 4 25.76 16.60 -26.38
CA GLU A 4 25.98 16.12 -25.02
C GLU A 4 24.78 16.50 -24.15
N GLU A 5 24.19 15.53 -23.46
CA GLU A 5 23.14 15.77 -22.45
C GLU A 5 23.83 16.29 -21.19
N GLN A 6 23.46 17.51 -20.75
CA GLN A 6 23.95 18.08 -19.50
C GLN A 6 23.33 17.37 -18.30
N GLU A 7 24.14 16.71 -17.48
CA GLU A 7 23.76 16.27 -16.13
C GLU A 7 23.70 17.47 -15.17
N ILE A 8 22.66 17.52 -14.34
CA ILE A 8 22.50 18.53 -13.28
C ILE A 8 22.87 17.85 -11.95
N GLU A 9 24.06 18.16 -11.43
CA GLU A 9 24.45 17.83 -10.05
C GLU A 9 23.76 18.82 -9.10
N ILE A 10 22.99 18.30 -8.14
CA ILE A 10 22.41 19.09 -7.04
C ILE A 10 23.21 18.77 -5.78
N GLU A 11 24.15 19.64 -5.42
CA GLU A 11 24.79 19.64 -4.11
C GLU A 11 23.85 20.28 -3.08
N VAL A 12 23.49 19.53 -2.03
CA VAL A 12 22.74 20.06 -0.89
C VAL A 12 23.73 20.41 0.22
N SER A 13 23.90 21.70 0.51
CA SER A 13 24.70 22.19 1.64
C SER A 13 24.04 21.86 2.99
N PRO A 14 24.78 21.48 4.03
CA PRO A 14 24.22 20.95 5.27
C PRO A 14 23.77 22.01 6.30
N ASP A 15 23.77 23.30 5.98
CA ASP A 15 23.38 24.35 6.95
C ASP A 15 22.17 25.13 6.44
N GLU A 16 21.01 24.83 7.06
CA GLU A 16 19.93 25.76 7.45
C GLU A 16 18.64 24.96 7.71
N THR A 17 18.62 24.16 8.77
CA THR A 17 17.37 23.71 9.40
C THR A 17 16.98 24.70 10.49
N GLU A 18 16.35 25.81 10.13
CA GLU A 18 15.59 26.57 11.12
C GLU A 18 14.32 25.78 11.45
N GLY A 19 14.32 25.17 12.64
CA GLY A 19 13.21 24.40 13.16
C GLY A 19 11.98 25.29 13.34
N LEU A 20 10.88 24.90 12.72
CA LEU A 20 9.57 25.44 13.07
C LEU A 20 9.23 24.97 14.48
N VAL A 21 9.15 25.96 15.37
CA VAL A 21 8.81 25.86 16.79
C VAL A 21 7.53 25.04 16.95
N ASP A 22 7.59 23.99 17.78
CA ASP A 22 6.45 23.22 18.26
C ASP A 22 5.48 24.18 18.98
N VAL A 23 4.33 24.45 18.35
CA VAL A 23 3.20 25.09 19.02
C VAL A 23 2.34 23.98 19.62
N ASP A 24 2.61 23.71 20.89
CA ASP A 24 1.69 23.26 21.94
C ASP A 24 0.63 22.18 21.60
N GLY A 25 0.89 20.95 22.06
CA GLY A 25 -0.03 20.30 23.01
C GLY A 25 -1.27 19.57 22.50
N TYR A 26 -1.13 18.62 21.56
CA TYR A 26 -2.19 17.61 21.31
C TYR A 26 -1.68 16.18 21.54
N ASP A 27 -1.62 15.80 22.81
CA ASP A 27 -1.69 14.41 23.29
C ASP A 27 -3.03 14.28 24.02
N THR A 28 -4.05 13.60 23.50
CA THR A 28 -4.19 12.14 23.44
C THR A 28 -5.46 11.86 22.63
N THR A 29 -5.55 10.67 22.05
CA THR A 29 -6.76 10.03 21.49
C THR A 29 -8.10 10.54 22.03
N VAL A 30 -8.71 11.50 21.33
CA VAL A 30 -10.14 11.82 21.52
C VAL A 30 -10.91 10.88 20.59
N ASP A 31 -11.31 9.73 21.11
CA ASP A 31 -12.38 8.91 20.53
C ASP A 31 -13.66 9.18 21.34
N PRO A 32 -14.40 10.26 21.03
CA PRO A 32 -15.54 10.68 21.86
C PRO A 32 -16.70 9.69 21.85
N LEU A 33 -16.61 8.62 21.05
CA LEU A 33 -17.64 7.61 20.88
C LEU A 33 -17.24 6.25 21.48
N GLU A 34 -16.04 6.13 22.07
CA GLU A 34 -15.47 4.83 22.48
C GLU A 34 -15.55 3.78 21.34
N SER A 35 -15.46 4.25 20.09
CA SER A 35 -15.64 3.45 18.90
C SER A 35 -14.46 2.52 18.61
N GLY A 36 -13.33 2.71 19.29
CA GLY A 36 -12.06 2.09 18.94
C GLY A 36 -11.42 2.73 17.70
N PHE A 37 -11.86 3.93 17.30
CA PHE A 37 -11.36 4.59 16.10
C PHE A 37 -9.93 5.09 16.30
N LEU A 38 -9.00 4.50 15.55
CA LEU A 38 -7.61 4.90 15.54
C LEU A 38 -7.41 6.08 14.58
N TRP A 39 -7.19 7.27 15.13
CA TRP A 39 -6.83 8.44 14.34
C TRP A 39 -5.50 8.20 13.61
N TYR A 40 -5.55 8.09 12.28
CA TYR A 40 -4.36 8.03 11.44
C TYR A 40 -3.65 9.39 11.51
N LYS A 41 -2.48 9.42 12.17
CA LYS A 41 -1.53 10.52 12.06
C LYS A 41 -0.62 10.21 10.88
N PRO A 42 -0.67 10.97 9.76
CA PRO A 42 0.28 10.76 8.68
C PRO A 42 1.68 10.89 9.26
N SER A 43 2.59 9.97 8.92
CA SER A 43 3.99 10.16 9.32
C SER A 43 4.44 11.49 8.73
N ARG A 44 4.85 12.45 9.58
CA ARG A 44 5.71 13.55 9.14
C ARG A 44 6.83 12.88 8.37
N THR A 45 7.15 13.36 7.17
CA THR A 45 8.06 12.80 6.16
C THR A 45 9.31 12.13 6.76
N VAL A 46 9.12 10.95 7.32
CA VAL A 46 10.13 10.11 7.94
C VAL A 46 9.89 8.78 7.26
N THR A 47 10.89 8.41 6.48
CA THR A 47 11.07 7.12 5.81
C THR A 47 11.22 6.03 6.89
N GLU A 48 10.19 5.80 7.70
CA GLU A 48 10.21 4.71 8.66
C GLU A 48 10.02 3.40 7.89
N GLN A 49 11.12 2.69 7.67
CA GLN A 49 11.08 1.29 7.26
C GLN A 49 10.36 0.50 8.35
N ARG A 50 9.11 0.08 8.09
CA ARG A 50 8.40 -0.81 8.99
C ARG A 50 8.62 -2.25 8.56
N ASN A 51 9.15 -3.05 9.48
CA ASN A 51 9.28 -4.49 9.32
C ASN A 51 7.96 -5.13 9.77
N THR A 52 7.19 -5.64 8.82
CA THR A 52 5.94 -6.38 9.06
C THR A 52 6.19 -7.82 8.65
N GLY A 53 6.41 -8.74 9.61
CA GLY A 53 6.51 -10.18 9.31
C GLY A 53 7.58 -10.58 8.27
N GLY A 54 8.68 -9.84 8.15
CA GLY A 54 9.74 -10.07 7.16
C GLY A 54 9.63 -9.23 5.89
N HIS A 55 8.57 -8.43 5.74
CA HIS A 55 8.39 -7.51 4.62
C HIS A 55 8.74 -6.09 5.03
N LYS A 56 9.52 -5.42 4.20
CA LYS A 56 9.90 -4.02 4.38
C LYS A 56 9.11 -3.17 3.40
N TRP A 57 8.36 -2.21 3.92
CA TRP A 57 7.73 -1.21 3.08
C TRP A 57 8.14 0.21 3.49
N THR A 58 7.98 1.14 2.55
CA THR A 58 8.30 2.55 2.72
C THR A 58 7.31 3.36 1.90
N ILE A 59 6.72 4.39 2.52
CA ILE A 59 5.83 5.33 1.84
C ILE A 59 6.56 6.66 1.71
N SER A 60 6.64 7.16 0.48
CA SER A 60 7.29 8.44 0.16
C SER A 60 6.29 9.40 -0.47
N GLY A 61 6.39 10.69 -0.14
CA GLY A 61 5.50 11.74 -0.67
C GLY A 61 4.52 12.31 0.36
N HIS A 62 4.08 13.54 0.14
CA HIS A 62 3.20 14.27 1.07
C HIS A 62 1.73 14.25 0.61
N ASP A 63 1.44 14.84 -0.55
CA ASP A 63 0.09 14.94 -1.11
C ASP A 63 -0.24 13.81 -2.10
N MET A 64 0.79 13.26 -2.73
CA MET A 64 0.72 12.07 -3.58
C MET A 64 1.81 11.11 -3.11
N GLN A 65 1.42 9.88 -2.82
CA GLN A 65 2.30 8.92 -2.16
C GLN A 65 2.65 7.74 -3.05
N VAL A 66 3.89 7.27 -2.90
CA VAL A 66 4.42 6.06 -3.53
C VAL A 66 4.76 5.06 -2.43
N LEU A 67 4.19 3.87 -2.54
CA LEU A 67 4.50 2.72 -1.70
C LEU A 67 5.58 1.88 -2.40
N THR A 68 6.73 1.73 -1.74
CA THR A 68 7.74 0.74 -2.12
C THR A 68 7.68 -0.41 -1.11
N SER A 69 7.59 -1.66 -1.58
CA SER A 69 7.54 -2.84 -0.72
C SER A 69 8.44 -3.95 -1.23
N THR A 70 9.01 -4.75 -0.33
CA THR A 70 9.70 -5.98 -0.69
C THR A 70 8.74 -7.16 -0.83
N VAL A 71 9.06 -8.08 -1.74
CA VAL A 71 8.29 -9.30 -2.01
C VAL A 71 9.24 -10.49 -1.91
N PRO A 72 9.11 -11.34 -0.88
CA PRO A 72 9.96 -12.51 -0.70
C PRO A 72 9.80 -13.53 -1.83
N PRO A 73 10.81 -14.40 -2.01
CA PRO A 73 10.72 -15.57 -2.88
C PRO A 73 9.42 -16.35 -2.68
N GLY A 74 8.75 -16.72 -3.78
CA GLY A 74 7.54 -17.53 -3.79
C GLY A 74 6.27 -16.82 -3.33
N HIS A 75 6.34 -15.53 -2.98
CA HIS A 75 5.17 -14.74 -2.58
C HIS A 75 4.61 -13.91 -3.74
N GLU A 76 3.36 -13.48 -3.55
CA GLU A 76 2.63 -12.64 -4.51
C GLU A 76 2.10 -11.39 -3.82
N PHE A 77 2.17 -10.27 -4.54
CA PHE A 77 1.60 -8.99 -4.15
C PHE A 77 0.41 -8.72 -5.07
N MET A 78 -0.77 -8.46 -4.51
CA MET A 78 -1.96 -8.14 -5.30
C MET A 78 -2.19 -6.62 -5.27
N THR A 79 -2.45 -6.02 -6.43
CA THR A 79 -2.72 -4.58 -6.54
C THR A 79 -3.85 -4.30 -7.54
N GLU A 80 -4.49 -3.15 -7.38
CA GLU A 80 -5.43 -2.63 -8.36
C GLU A 80 -4.76 -2.36 -9.72
N THR A 81 -5.57 -2.41 -10.78
CA THR A 81 -5.09 -2.08 -12.12
C THR A 81 -4.76 -0.59 -12.18
N GLY A 82 -3.59 -0.25 -12.74
CA GLY A 82 -3.12 1.14 -12.86
C GLY A 82 -2.25 1.62 -11.70
N SER A 83 -2.28 0.96 -10.54
CA SER A 83 -1.49 1.38 -9.38
C SER A 83 -0.02 0.95 -9.44
N PHE A 84 0.29 -0.02 -10.28
CA PHE A 84 1.64 -0.55 -10.44
C PHE A 84 2.56 0.41 -11.21
N MET A 85 3.75 0.70 -10.67
CA MET A 85 4.76 1.58 -11.29
C MET A 85 6.00 0.85 -11.79
N TYR A 86 6.69 0.12 -10.90
CA TYR A 86 7.94 -0.58 -11.21
C TYR A 86 8.08 -1.84 -10.35
N MET A 87 8.80 -2.85 -10.85
CA MET A 87 9.14 -4.06 -10.09
C MET A 87 10.56 -4.53 -10.39
N HIS A 88 11.06 -5.41 -9.53
CA HIS A 88 12.30 -6.14 -9.76
C HIS A 88 12.23 -6.96 -11.08
N PRO A 89 13.28 -6.98 -11.91
CA PRO A 89 13.24 -7.60 -13.25
C PRO A 89 12.90 -9.09 -13.29
N GLN A 90 13.13 -9.83 -12.20
CA GLN A 90 12.81 -11.26 -12.11
C GLN A 90 11.37 -11.54 -11.67
N MET A 91 10.62 -10.52 -11.25
CA MET A 91 9.21 -10.65 -10.91
C MET A 91 8.35 -10.72 -12.17
N THR A 92 7.18 -11.36 -12.06
CA THR A 92 6.20 -11.45 -13.15
C THR A 92 4.90 -10.74 -12.75
N SER A 93 4.24 -10.15 -13.73
CA SER A 93 2.94 -9.48 -13.56
C SER A 93 1.89 -10.20 -14.38
N GLU A 94 0.82 -10.62 -13.72
CA GLU A 94 -0.32 -11.31 -14.33
C GLU A 94 -1.62 -10.60 -13.97
N VAL A 95 -2.55 -10.48 -14.91
CA VAL A 95 -3.88 -9.94 -14.64
C VAL A 95 -4.85 -11.11 -14.46
N GLU A 96 -5.49 -11.19 -13.31
CA GLU A 96 -6.50 -12.20 -13.02
C GLU A 96 -7.89 -11.58 -13.01
N LEU A 97 -8.83 -12.25 -13.66
CA LEU A 97 -10.26 -11.94 -13.59
C LEU A 97 -10.88 -12.66 -12.40
N THR A 98 -11.33 -11.89 -11.42
CA THR A 98 -11.90 -12.40 -10.16
C THR A 98 -13.15 -13.24 -10.39
N LEU A 99 -13.90 -12.98 -11.47
CA LEU A 99 -15.12 -13.73 -11.83
C LEU A 99 -14.88 -15.08 -12.51
N CYS A 100 -13.70 -15.30 -13.10
CA CYS A 100 -13.53 -16.37 -14.09
C CYS A 100 -12.36 -17.33 -13.83
N GLY A 101 -11.52 -17.11 -12.82
CA GLY A 101 -10.34 -17.96 -12.65
C GLY A 101 -9.61 -17.93 -11.29
N GLY A 102 -10.19 -17.33 -10.25
CA GLY A 102 -9.54 -17.24 -8.93
C GLY A 102 -9.72 -18.50 -8.06
N LYS A 103 -8.82 -18.67 -7.08
CA LYS A 103 -8.85 -19.76 -6.07
C LYS A 103 -10.17 -19.85 -5.26
N GLY A 104 -11.01 -18.81 -5.22
CA GLY A 104 -12.34 -18.83 -4.56
C GLY A 104 -13.56 -18.85 -5.50
N GLY A 105 -13.38 -19.09 -6.80
CA GLY A 105 -14.48 -19.28 -7.76
C GLY A 105 -15.36 -18.04 -7.99
N CYS A 106 -16.48 -18.21 -8.70
CA CYS A 106 -17.37 -17.10 -9.08
C CYS A 106 -17.97 -16.34 -7.88
N GLY A 107 -18.08 -16.99 -6.71
CA GLY A 107 -18.64 -16.40 -5.49
C GLY A 107 -17.75 -15.33 -4.87
N GLU A 108 -16.42 -15.54 -4.85
CA GLU A 108 -15.45 -14.54 -4.38
C GLU A 108 -15.41 -13.32 -5.32
N GLY A 109 -15.49 -13.56 -6.63
CA GLY A 109 -15.58 -12.49 -7.62
C GLY A 109 -16.82 -11.63 -7.45
N TRP A 110 -17.96 -12.24 -7.14
CA TRP A 110 -19.21 -11.52 -6.94
C TRP A 110 -19.19 -10.64 -5.69
N SER A 111 -18.69 -11.16 -4.55
CA SER A 111 -18.64 -10.39 -3.31
C SER A 111 -17.74 -9.17 -3.41
N ARG A 112 -16.61 -9.27 -4.12
CA ARG A 112 -15.73 -8.11 -4.40
C ARG A 112 -16.43 -7.05 -5.25
N ILE A 113 -17.07 -7.45 -6.33
CA ILE A 113 -17.77 -6.52 -7.23
C ILE A 113 -18.93 -5.84 -6.51
N CYS A 114 -19.70 -6.57 -5.71
CA CYS A 114 -20.75 -5.97 -4.87
C CYS A 114 -20.19 -5.04 -3.80
N GLY A 115 -18.94 -5.24 -3.36
CA GLY A 115 -18.22 -4.34 -2.45
C GLY A 115 -17.71 -3.06 -3.12
N GLY A 116 -17.89 -2.90 -4.44
CA GLY A 116 -17.39 -1.75 -5.20
C GLY A 116 -15.95 -1.90 -5.71
N GLU A 117 -15.37 -3.09 -5.59
CA GLU A 117 -14.02 -3.38 -6.04
C GLU A 117 -13.96 -3.84 -7.51
N SER A 118 -12.80 -3.70 -8.13
CA SER A 118 -12.62 -4.10 -9.53
C SER A 118 -12.72 -5.62 -9.73
N CYS A 119 -13.27 -6.02 -10.88
CA CYS A 119 -13.33 -7.42 -11.30
C CYS A 119 -11.99 -7.97 -11.82
N THR A 120 -10.99 -7.10 -11.96
CA THR A 120 -9.63 -7.42 -12.36
C THR A 120 -8.65 -7.04 -11.27
N LYS A 121 -7.69 -7.93 -11.00
CA LYS A 121 -6.57 -7.69 -10.08
C LYS A 121 -5.25 -7.96 -10.79
N VAL A 122 -4.20 -7.22 -10.43
CA VAL A 122 -2.84 -7.46 -10.90
C VAL A 122 -2.09 -8.23 -9.82
N MET A 123 -1.57 -9.40 -10.21
CA MET A 123 -0.77 -10.29 -9.38
C MET A 123 0.70 -10.11 -9.73
N LEU A 124 1.49 -9.64 -8.78
CA LEU A 124 2.93 -9.45 -8.92
C LEU A 124 3.63 -10.59 -8.16
N ARG A 125 4.13 -11.57 -8.90
CA ARG A 125 4.68 -12.81 -8.35
C ARG A 125 6.21 -12.72 -8.33
N ASN A 126 6.83 -13.15 -7.24
CA ASN A 126 8.28 -13.34 -7.19
C ASN A 126 8.65 -14.82 -7.35
N PRO A 127 8.95 -15.30 -8.58
CA PRO A 127 9.38 -16.67 -8.81
C PRO A 127 10.87 -16.91 -8.48
N GLY A 128 11.62 -15.83 -8.17
CA GLY A 128 13.05 -15.90 -7.91
C GLY A 128 13.41 -16.50 -6.55
N SER A 129 14.71 -16.72 -6.34
CA SER A 129 15.27 -17.14 -5.05
C SER A 129 15.69 -15.97 -4.15
N GLU A 130 15.65 -14.74 -4.67
CA GLU A 130 16.03 -13.51 -3.98
C GLU A 130 14.81 -12.63 -3.69
N GLU A 131 14.95 -11.73 -2.72
CA GLU A 131 13.91 -10.76 -2.40
C GLU A 131 13.73 -9.76 -3.56
N GLY A 132 12.49 -9.65 -4.06
CA GLY A 132 12.11 -8.67 -5.06
C GLY A 132 11.60 -7.38 -4.42
N TYR A 133 11.37 -6.36 -5.24
CA TYR A 133 10.75 -5.11 -4.81
C TYR A 133 9.70 -4.66 -5.82
N VAL A 134 8.73 -3.89 -5.32
CA VAL A 134 7.66 -3.28 -6.11
C VAL A 134 7.42 -1.84 -5.65
N GLY A 135 7.18 -0.95 -6.62
CA GLY A 135 6.68 0.41 -6.41
C GLY A 135 5.26 0.55 -6.93
N MET A 136 4.39 1.18 -6.13
CA MET A 136 2.99 1.43 -6.46
C MET A 136 2.57 2.83 -6.03
N THR A 137 1.54 3.37 -6.69
CA THR A 137 0.91 4.63 -6.32
C THR A 137 -0.61 4.53 -6.52
N PRO A 138 -1.42 5.25 -5.74
CA PRO A 138 -2.87 5.28 -5.96
C PRO A 138 -3.22 5.86 -7.34
N ASN A 139 -4.36 5.43 -7.90
CA ASN A 139 -4.85 5.89 -9.21
C ASN A 139 -5.37 7.33 -9.21
N PHE A 140 -5.47 7.96 -8.03
CA PHE A 140 -5.94 9.32 -7.82
C PHE A 140 -5.10 9.96 -6.71
N PRO A 141 -4.98 11.30 -6.64
CA PRO A 141 -4.24 11.97 -5.57
C PRO A 141 -4.78 11.56 -4.19
N ALA A 142 -3.98 10.79 -3.45
CA ALA A 142 -4.38 10.19 -2.18
C ALA A 142 -3.18 9.89 -1.28
N LYS A 143 -3.48 9.67 0.00
CA LYS A 143 -2.54 9.15 1.00
C LYS A 143 -2.72 7.65 1.17
N ILE A 144 -1.62 6.95 1.36
CA ILE A 144 -1.54 5.51 1.58
C ILE A 144 -1.51 5.26 3.08
N ILE A 145 -2.45 4.43 3.55
CA ILE A 145 -2.51 3.97 4.94
C ILE A 145 -2.18 2.48 4.96
N PRO A 146 -1.01 2.10 5.49
CA PRO A 146 -0.65 0.70 5.64
C PRO A 146 -1.35 0.11 6.87
N VAL A 147 -2.03 -1.02 6.68
CA VAL A 147 -2.73 -1.73 7.75
C VAL A 147 -2.20 -3.15 7.85
N GLU A 148 -1.73 -3.52 9.04
CA GLU A 148 -1.23 -4.87 9.32
C GLU A 148 -2.21 -5.65 10.19
N PHE A 149 -2.71 -6.76 9.67
CA PHE A 149 -3.51 -7.72 10.45
C PHE A 149 -2.60 -8.48 11.42
N GLY A 150 -3.00 -8.58 12.68
CA GLY A 150 -2.20 -9.11 13.78
C GLY A 150 -1.45 -8.04 14.59
N VAL A 151 -1.28 -6.82 14.04
CA VAL A 151 -0.63 -5.70 14.74
C VAL A 151 -1.58 -4.52 14.91
N THR A 152 -2.07 -3.96 13.80
CA THR A 152 -3.02 -2.84 13.81
C THR A 152 -4.45 -3.34 13.99
N VAL A 153 -4.77 -4.47 13.37
CA VAL A 153 -6.09 -5.11 13.42
C VAL A 153 -5.94 -6.44 14.16
N SER A 154 -6.78 -6.69 15.17
CA SER A 154 -6.67 -7.91 15.98
C SER A 154 -6.78 -9.19 15.14
N PRO A 155 -6.08 -10.28 15.50
CA PRO A 155 -6.25 -11.57 14.82
C PRO A 155 -7.73 -12.00 14.80
N ASN A 156 -8.18 -12.61 13.70
CA ASN A 156 -9.57 -13.05 13.48
C ASN A 156 -10.62 -11.93 13.46
N SER A 157 -10.22 -10.67 13.32
CA SER A 157 -11.15 -9.56 13.07
C SER A 157 -11.17 -9.16 11.59
N SER A 158 -12.21 -8.43 11.21
CA SER A 158 -12.34 -7.88 9.86
C SER A 158 -12.20 -6.36 9.89
N LEU A 159 -11.68 -5.80 8.81
CA LEU A 159 -11.66 -4.36 8.59
C LEU A 159 -12.73 -4.03 7.54
N ILE A 160 -13.65 -3.14 7.90
CA ILE A 160 -14.63 -2.58 6.95
C ILE A 160 -14.04 -1.30 6.38
N ALA A 161 -13.96 -1.23 5.05
CA ALA A 161 -13.47 -0.06 4.33
C ALA A 161 -14.45 0.28 3.19
N GLN A 162 -14.44 1.53 2.75
CA GLN A 162 -15.26 1.97 1.62
C GLN A 162 -14.78 1.32 0.32
N GLY A 163 -15.69 0.94 -0.59
CA GLY A 163 -15.29 0.43 -1.90
C GLY A 163 -14.37 1.40 -2.66
N GLY A 164 -13.29 0.88 -3.24
CA GLY A 164 -12.24 1.65 -3.91
C GLY A 164 -11.21 2.30 -2.98
N SER A 165 -11.24 1.99 -1.67
CA SER A 165 -10.20 2.42 -0.72
C SER A 165 -9.05 1.43 -0.59
N ILE A 166 -9.22 0.21 -1.11
CA ILE A 166 -8.21 -0.85 -1.07
C ILE A 166 -7.33 -0.75 -2.32
N MET A 167 -6.08 -0.34 -2.14
CA MET A 167 -5.13 -0.21 -3.25
C MET A 167 -4.39 -1.53 -3.54
N SER A 168 -3.85 -2.15 -2.49
CA SER A 168 -3.04 -3.36 -2.62
C SER A 168 -3.00 -4.19 -1.34
N GLN A 169 -2.68 -5.47 -1.48
CA GLN A 169 -2.54 -6.42 -0.37
C GLN A 169 -1.36 -7.38 -0.60
N LEU A 170 -0.76 -7.82 0.52
CA LEU A 170 0.29 -8.82 0.56
C LEU A 170 -0.07 -9.88 1.60
N GLY A 171 0.11 -11.15 1.25
CA GLY A 171 -0.22 -12.27 2.13
C GLY A 171 -1.68 -12.72 2.04
N ASP A 172 -2.13 -13.44 3.06
CA ASP A 172 -3.43 -14.11 3.09
C ASP A 172 -4.54 -13.16 3.59
N VAL A 173 -4.95 -12.24 2.71
CA VAL A 173 -6.05 -11.29 2.96
C VAL A 173 -7.18 -11.56 1.97
N THR A 174 -8.39 -11.79 2.49
CA THR A 174 -9.59 -11.93 1.66
C THR A 174 -10.36 -10.63 1.66
N VAL A 175 -10.70 -10.12 0.47
CA VAL A 175 -11.53 -8.92 0.29
C VAL A 175 -12.88 -9.36 -0.27
N GLY A 176 -13.96 -8.84 0.29
CA GLY A 176 -15.34 -9.10 -0.13
C GLY A 176 -16.28 -7.98 0.31
N CYS A 177 -17.59 -8.20 0.23
CA CYS A 177 -18.59 -7.24 0.69
C CYS A 177 -19.14 -7.59 2.08
N SER A 178 -19.34 -6.58 2.92
CA SER A 178 -20.25 -6.67 4.06
C SER A 178 -21.59 -6.08 3.65
N LEU A 179 -22.68 -6.83 3.86
CA LEU A 179 -24.06 -6.39 3.62
C LEU A 179 -24.76 -5.99 4.93
N ASP A 180 -24.00 -5.80 6.00
CA ASP A 180 -24.54 -5.37 7.29
C ASP A 180 -25.10 -3.95 7.11
N CYS A 181 -26.42 -3.84 7.22
CA CYS A 181 -27.22 -2.64 6.99
C CYS A 181 -27.96 -2.22 8.26
#